data_AF-A0A9W7ZKG3-F1
#
_entry.id   AF-A0A9W7ZKG3-F1
#
_cell.length_a   1.000
_cell.length_b   1.000
_cell.length_c   1.000
_cell.angle_alpha   90.00
_cell.angle_beta   90.00
_cell.angle_gamma   90.00
#
_symmetry.space_group_name_H-M   'P 1'
#
loop_
_entity.id
_entity.type
_entity.pdbx_description
1 polymer ?
#
loop_
_entity_poly.entity_id
_entity_poly.type
_entity_poly.pdbx_seq_one_letter_code
_entity_poly.pdbx_strand_id
1 'polypeptide(L)'
;MPNLAPVVTRASGSLAVARKRSIQLYRDWQKNVPMIITEYHIPIPQSVIRAKIREEFEKNKHASDLSTIDVLLLKGRLELEETVNVWKQYSHLMHYFDKEDIPQKPGTFLERFYEGSA
;
A
#
# COMPACT_ATOMS: atom_id res chain seq x y z
N MET A 1 -14.04 14.55 -11.82
CA MET A 1 -12.73 13.88 -11.69
C MET A 1 -11.99 14.51 -10.53
N PRO A 2 -11.74 13.77 -9.44
CA PRO A 2 -10.81 14.21 -8.41
C PRO A 2 -9.44 14.49 -9.06
N ASN A 3 -8.80 15.59 -8.70
CA ASN A 3 -7.46 15.94 -9.18
C ASN A 3 -6.58 16.27 -7.97
N LEU A 4 -5.75 15.32 -7.59
CA LEU A 4 -4.70 15.49 -6.60
C LEU A 4 -3.47 16.08 -7.32
N ALA A 5 -3.10 17.29 -6.92
CA ALA A 5 -1.96 17.97 -7.51
C ALA A 5 -0.65 17.22 -7.21
N PRO A 6 0.29 17.19 -8.17
CA PRO A 6 1.58 16.55 -8.00
C PRO A 6 2.37 17.23 -6.89
N VAL A 7 3.08 16.43 -6.09
CA VAL A 7 3.92 16.93 -5.01
C VAL A 7 5.39 16.85 -5.42
N VAL A 8 6.13 17.95 -5.23
CA VAL A 8 7.56 18.01 -5.52
C VAL A 8 8.32 16.99 -4.66
N THR A 9 9.18 16.22 -5.32
CA THR A 9 10.03 15.23 -4.66
C THR A 9 11.03 15.93 -3.75
N ARG A 10 11.20 15.40 -2.53
CA ARG A 10 12.15 15.93 -1.55
C ARG A 10 12.72 14.83 -0.66
N ALA A 11 13.99 14.95 -0.33
CA ALA A 11 14.65 14.12 0.67
C ALA A 11 14.34 14.63 2.09
N SER A 12 14.27 13.72 3.05
CA SER A 12 14.13 14.03 4.47
C SER A 12 15.49 14.34 5.08
N GLY A 13 15.60 15.41 5.87
CA GLY A 13 16.84 15.72 6.59
C GLY A 13 17.07 14.89 7.86
N SER A 14 16.04 14.18 8.34
CA SER A 14 16.13 13.30 9.52
C SER A 14 14.99 12.29 9.57
N LEU A 15 15.16 11.23 10.36
CA LEU A 15 14.13 10.21 10.60
C LEU A 15 12.86 10.80 11.23
N ALA A 16 12.98 11.85 12.03
CA ALA A 16 11.82 12.53 12.61
C ALA A 16 10.95 13.22 11.54
N VAL A 17 11.59 13.83 10.53
CA VAL A 17 10.89 14.42 9.38
C VAL A 17 10.27 13.32 8.52
N ALA A 18 11.01 12.25 8.24
CA ALA A 18 10.51 11.11 7.48
C ALA A 18 9.27 10.47 8.16
N ARG A 19 9.30 10.31 9.49
CA ARG A 19 8.17 9.82 10.29
C ARG A 19 6.93 10.72 10.19
N LYS A 20 7.11 12.04 10.25
CA LYS A 20 5.99 12.97 10.05
C LYS A 20 5.38 12.82 8.66
N ARG A 21 6.22 12.65 7.63
CA ARG A 21 5.79 12.45 6.24
C ARG A 21 5.06 11.12 6.03
N SER A 22 5.52 10.03 6.65
CA SER A 22 4.86 8.73 6.55
C SER A 22 3.47 8.75 7.20
N ILE A 23 3.33 9.37 8.37
CA ILE A 23 2.04 9.55 9.03
C ILE A 23 1.10 10.41 8.18
N GLN A 24 1.61 11.49 7.57
CA GLN A 24 0.79 12.32 6.69
C GLN A 24 0.32 11.54 5.46
N LEU A 25 1.21 10.81 4.81
CA LEU A 25 0.85 9.97 3.66
C LEU A 25 -0.21 8.92 4.05
N TYR A 26 -0.06 8.26 5.19
CA TYR A 26 -1.04 7.31 5.69
C TYR A 26 -2.43 7.96 5.91
N ARG A 27 -2.46 9.16 6.49
CA ARG A 27 -3.71 9.91 6.67
C ARG A 27 -4.36 10.29 5.35
N ASP A 28 -3.55 10.70 4.37
CA ASP A 28 -4.03 11.05 3.03
C ASP A 28 -4.67 9.84 2.34
N TRP A 29 -4.06 8.66 2.44
CA TRP A 29 -4.67 7.40 1.99
C TRP A 29 -6.01 7.13 2.70
N GLN A 30 -6.02 7.16 4.03
CA GLN A 30 -7.23 6.87 4.83
C GLN A 30 -8.40 7.80 4.53
N LYS A 31 -8.11 9.07 4.19
CA LYS A 31 -9.10 10.08 3.81
C LYS A 31 -9.69 9.82 2.43
N ASN A 32 -8.89 9.36 1.47
CA ASN A 32 -9.34 9.14 0.09
C ASN A 32 -10.08 7.82 -0.13
N VAL A 33 -10.03 6.85 0.80
CA VAL A 33 -10.68 5.54 0.65
C VAL A 33 -12.14 5.58 0.19
N PRO A 34 -13.05 6.40 0.76
CA PRO A 34 -14.45 6.43 0.31
C PRO A 34 -14.60 6.83 -1.16
N MET A 35 -13.76 7.76 -1.60
CA MET A 35 -13.75 8.21 -2.99
C MET A 35 -13.21 7.11 -3.90
N ILE A 36 -12.13 6.42 -3.52
CA ILE A 36 -11.57 5.28 -4.27
C ILE A 36 -12.63 4.19 -4.47
N ILE A 37 -13.39 3.83 -3.42
CA ILE A 37 -14.46 2.84 -3.54
C ILE A 37 -15.52 3.26 -4.56
N THR A 38 -15.89 4.54 -4.53
CA THR A 38 -16.95 5.09 -5.39
C THR A 38 -16.50 5.16 -6.85
N GLU A 39 -15.31 5.70 -7.12
CA GLU A 39 -14.80 5.84 -8.50
C GLU A 39 -14.51 4.47 -9.14
N TYR A 40 -13.92 3.54 -8.38
CA TYR A 40 -13.55 2.22 -8.88
C TYR A 40 -14.63 1.15 -8.72
N HIS A 41 -15.79 1.49 -8.12
CA HIS A 41 -16.91 0.57 -7.90
C HIS A 41 -16.47 -0.74 -7.21
N ILE A 42 -15.63 -0.62 -6.17
CA ILE A 42 -15.01 -1.78 -5.52
C ILE A 42 -16.03 -2.52 -4.64
N PRO A 43 -16.26 -3.84 -4.83
CA PRO A 43 -17.23 -4.63 -4.06
C PRO A 43 -16.66 -5.11 -2.71
N ILE A 44 -15.84 -4.28 -2.04
CA ILE A 44 -15.16 -4.62 -0.79
C ILE A 44 -15.53 -3.57 0.27
N PRO A 45 -15.84 -3.97 1.52
CA PRO A 45 -16.12 -3.02 2.59
C PRO A 45 -14.97 -2.05 2.84
N GLN A 46 -15.30 -0.80 3.15
CA GLN A 46 -14.32 0.23 3.44
C GLN A 46 -13.34 -0.14 4.56
N SER A 47 -13.80 -0.86 5.59
CA SER A 47 -12.96 -1.34 6.68
C SER A 47 -11.82 -2.24 6.21
N VAL A 48 -12.10 -3.14 5.26
CA VAL A 48 -11.13 -4.08 4.70
C VAL A 48 -10.08 -3.34 3.88
N ILE A 49 -10.48 -2.38 3.05
CA ILE A 49 -9.53 -1.56 2.27
C ILE A 49 -8.63 -0.73 3.21
N ARG A 50 -9.20 -0.15 4.26
CA ARG A 50 -8.42 0.59 5.28
C ARG A 50 -7.43 -0.30 6.03
N ALA A 51 -7.82 -1.54 6.32
CA ALA A 51 -6.95 -2.54 6.92
C ALA A 51 -5.83 -2.93 5.96
N LYS A 52 -6.14 -3.10 4.66
CA LYS A 52 -5.14 -3.41 3.63
C LYS A 52 -4.10 -2.31 3.47
N ILE A 53 -4.53 -1.06 3.43
CA ILE A 53 -3.62 0.09 3.45
C ILE A 53 -2.71 0.03 4.68
N ARG A 54 -3.24 -0.31 5.86
CA ARG A 54 -2.41 -0.46 7.06
C ARG A 54 -1.39 -1.59 6.92
N GLU A 55 -1.78 -2.73 6.40
CA GLU A 55 -0.89 -3.86 6.15
C GLU A 55 0.29 -3.46 5.24
N GLU A 56 0.02 -2.77 4.12
CA GLU A 56 1.07 -2.30 3.20
C GLU A 56 2.07 -1.34 3.86
N PHE A 57 1.62 -0.51 4.80
CA PHE A 57 2.51 0.34 5.58
C PHE A 57 3.33 -0.46 6.61
N GLU A 58 2.72 -1.47 7.26
CA GLU A 58 3.41 -2.32 8.24
C GLU A 58 4.47 -3.22 7.57
N LYS A 59 4.30 -3.62 6.30
CA LYS A 59 5.33 -4.37 5.53
C LYS A 59 6.70 -3.67 5.55
N ASN A 60 6.70 -2.34 5.60
CA ASN A 60 7.91 -1.53 5.56
C ASN A 60 8.32 -0.97 6.95
N LYS A 61 7.70 -1.45 8.04
CA LYS A 61 7.93 -0.94 9.41
C LYS A 61 9.39 -1.02 9.86
N HIS A 62 10.12 -2.03 9.41
CA HIS A 62 11.49 -2.30 9.82
C HIS A 62 12.54 -1.53 9.01
N ALA A 63 12.13 -0.69 8.04
CA ALA A 63 13.05 0.16 7.30
C ALA A 63 13.70 1.17 8.26
N SER A 64 15.02 1.10 8.40
CA SER A 64 15.83 1.95 9.27
C SER A 64 16.59 3.03 8.51
N ASP A 65 17.02 2.72 7.28
CA ASP A 65 17.76 3.65 6.44
C ASP A 65 16.88 4.78 5.88
N LEU A 66 17.36 6.01 6.02
CA LEU A 66 16.63 7.21 5.65
C LEU A 66 16.39 7.30 4.14
N SER A 67 17.39 6.92 3.34
CA SER A 67 17.28 6.98 1.87
C SER A 67 16.22 6.00 1.36
N THR A 68 16.20 4.79 1.94
CA THR A 68 15.19 3.78 1.67
C THR A 68 13.79 4.27 2.03
N ILE A 69 13.62 4.89 3.20
CA ILE A 69 12.33 5.46 3.63
C ILE A 69 11.86 6.55 2.66
N ASP A 70 12.74 7.43 2.20
CA ASP A 70 12.38 8.48 1.26
C ASP A 70 11.93 7.93 -0.10
N VAL A 71 12.56 6.88 -0.61
CA VAL A 71 12.13 6.18 -1.83
C VAL A 71 10.76 5.53 -1.63
N LEU A 72 10.51 4.90 -0.48
CA LEU A 72 9.20 4.31 -0.16
C LEU A 72 8.11 5.39 -0.06
N LEU A 73 8.41 6.52 0.57
CA LEU A 73 7.50 7.66 0.65
C LEU A 73 7.17 8.24 -0.73
N LEU A 74 8.16 8.32 -1.62
CA LEU A 74 7.96 8.75 -2.99
C LEU A 74 7.03 7.77 -3.72
N LYS A 75 7.34 6.47 -3.70
CA LYS A 75 6.50 5.44 -4.33
C LYS A 75 5.06 5.47 -3.81
N GLY A 76 4.88 5.56 -2.49
CA GLY A 76 3.55 5.62 -1.90
C GLY A 76 2.76 6.90 -2.23
N ARG A 77 3.44 8.00 -2.56
CA ARG A 77 2.82 9.24 -3.07
C ARG A 77 2.39 9.10 -4.52
N LEU A 78 3.25 8.54 -5.37
CA LEU A 78 2.94 8.26 -6.78
C LEU A 78 1.73 7.34 -6.88
N GLU A 79 1.73 6.25 -6.11
CA GLU A 79 0.61 5.31 -6.01
C GLU A 79 -0.72 5.98 -5.62
N LEU A 80 -0.68 6.94 -4.67
CA LEU A 80 -1.86 7.68 -4.27
C LEU A 80 -2.36 8.60 -5.39
N GLU A 81 -1.45 9.27 -6.08
CA GLU A 81 -1.78 10.16 -7.21
C GLU A 81 -2.40 9.37 -8.36
N GLU A 82 -1.78 8.26 -8.76
CA GLU A 82 -2.27 7.35 -9.79
C GLU A 82 -3.67 6.78 -9.46
N THR A 83 -3.94 6.52 -8.18
CA THR A 83 -5.23 6.02 -7.72
C THR A 83 -6.28 7.13 -7.65
N VAL A 84 -5.96 8.27 -7.06
CA VAL A 84 -6.92 9.36 -6.85
C VAL A 84 -7.30 10.04 -8.17
N ASN A 85 -6.35 10.15 -9.10
CA ASN A 85 -6.59 10.75 -10.42
C ASN A 85 -7.17 9.75 -11.43
N VAL A 86 -7.47 8.52 -10.99
CA VAL A 86 -8.06 7.46 -11.82
C VAL A 86 -7.18 7.11 -13.03
N TRP A 87 -5.86 7.09 -12.83
CA TRP A 87 -4.90 6.63 -13.86
C TRP A 87 -4.77 5.11 -13.83
N LYS A 88 -4.97 4.49 -12.66
CA LYS A 88 -5.09 3.04 -12.54
C LYS A 88 -6.47 2.56 -12.94
N GLN A 89 -6.55 1.29 -13.32
CA GLN A 89 -7.80 0.54 -13.51
C GLN A 89 -8.09 -0.36 -12.31
N TYR A 90 -9.34 -0.83 -12.20
CA TYR A 90 -9.84 -1.74 -11.16
C TYR A 90 -8.92 -2.94 -10.90
N SER A 91 -8.41 -3.60 -11.95
CA SER A 91 -7.50 -4.76 -11.85
C SER A 91 -6.25 -4.48 -11.03
N HIS A 92 -5.65 -3.30 -11.18
CA HIS A 92 -4.44 -2.91 -10.45
C HIS A 92 -4.70 -2.79 -8.95
N LEU A 93 -5.90 -2.31 -8.56
CA LEU A 93 -6.29 -2.23 -7.16
C LEU A 93 -6.62 -3.61 -6.59
N MET A 94 -7.29 -4.46 -7.37
CA MET A 94 -7.60 -5.83 -6.94
C MET A 94 -6.34 -6.68 -6.72
N HIS A 95 -5.25 -6.38 -7.44
CA HIS A 95 -3.98 -7.08 -7.27
C HIS A 95 -3.41 -7.04 -5.83
N TYR A 96 -3.75 -6.01 -5.05
CA TYR A 96 -3.36 -5.96 -3.64
C TYR A 96 -4.08 -7.03 -2.81
N PHE A 97 -5.28 -7.45 -3.21
CA PHE A 97 -6.10 -8.45 -2.53
C PHE A 97 -5.84 -9.88 -3.03
N ASP A 98 -5.38 -10.07 -4.27
CA ASP A 98 -5.12 -11.40 -4.88
C ASP A 98 -4.16 -12.28 -4.06
N LYS A 99 -3.21 -11.70 -3.32
CA LYS A 99 -2.22 -12.47 -2.53
C LYS A 99 -2.83 -13.18 -1.31
N GLU A 100 -4.05 -12.81 -0.89
CA GLU A 100 -4.73 -13.45 0.23
C GLU A 100 -5.55 -14.69 -0.19
N ASP A 101 -5.92 -14.82 -1.47
CA ASP A 101 -6.74 -15.94 -1.96
C ASP A 101 -5.94 -17.23 -2.18
N ILE A 102 -4.61 -17.17 -2.16
CA ILE A 102 -3.77 -18.37 -2.12
C ILE A 102 -3.38 -18.60 -0.66
N PRO A 103 -4.10 -19.45 0.09
CA PRO A 103 -3.60 -19.90 1.37
C PRO A 103 -2.26 -20.58 1.08
N GLN A 104 -1.15 -19.93 1.41
CA GLN A 104 0.10 -20.65 1.59
C GLN A 104 -0.19 -21.59 2.74
N LYS A 105 -0.53 -22.85 2.43
CA LYS A 105 -0.61 -23.89 3.46
C LYS A 105 0.73 -23.81 4.17
N PRO A 106 0.78 -23.45 5.47
CA PRO A 106 2.00 -23.61 6.22
C PRO A 106 2.12 -25.10 6.45
N GLY A 107 2.52 -25.81 5.39
CA GLY A 107 2.73 -27.24 5.45
C GLY A 107 3.83 -27.47 6.47
N THR A 108 3.61 -28.42 7.37
CA THR A 108 4.72 -28.99 8.14
C THR A 108 5.82 -29.43 7.18
N PHE A 109 7.06 -29.50 7.67
CA PHE A 109 8.20 -29.94 6.85
C PHE A 109 7.89 -31.21 6.05
N LEU A 110 7.17 -32.18 6.65
CA LEU A 110 6.76 -33.41 5.98
C LEU A 110 5.80 -33.17 4.80
N GLU A 111 4.80 -32.31 4.95
CA GLU A 111 3.88 -31.97 3.85
C GLU A 111 4.64 -31.33 2.68
N ARG A 112 5.56 -30.40 2.97
CA ARG A 112 6.41 -29.77 1.96
C ARG A 112 7.37 -30.77 1.29
N PHE A 113 7.87 -31.73 2.06
CA PHE A 113 8.73 -32.81 1.57
C PHE A 113 7.96 -33.76 0.65
N TYR A 114 6.74 -34.15 1.01
CA TYR A 114 5.89 -34.99 0.16
C TYR A 114 5.41 -34.27 -1.11
N GLU A 115 5.23 -32.94 -1.06
CA GLU A 115 4.92 -32.10 -2.21
C GLU A 115 6.14 -31.77 -3.10
N GLY A 116 7.35 -32.20 -2.72
CA GLY A 116 8.59 -31.95 -3.48
C GLY A 116 9.04 -30.48 -3.48
N SER A 117 8.57 -29.69 -2.51
CA SER A 117 8.83 -28.25 -2.37
C SER A 117 9.65 -27.91 -1.11
N ALA A 118 10.40 -28.90 -0.60
CA ALA A 118 11.29 -28.80 0.57
C ALA A 118 12.76 -28.61 0.17
#